data_AF-A0A396I3M8-F1
#
_entry.id   AF-A0A396I3M8-F1
#
_cell.length_a   1.000
_cell.length_b   1.000
_cell.length_c   1.000
_cell.angle_alpha   90.00
_cell.angle_beta   90.00
_cell.angle_gamma   90.00
#
_symmetry.space_group_name_H-M   'P 1'
#
loop_
_entity.id
_entity.type
_entity.pdbx_description
1 polymer ?
#
loop_
_entity_poly.entity_id
_entity_poly.type
_entity_poly.pdbx_seq_one_letter_code
_entity_poly.pdbx_strand_id
1 'polypeptide(L)'
;MTEFYQIIFLGLVANPRQFKVPDWFLNRKKDYKDGKFSQVVSNQLDMKLRDNLERLKKHRSDAALLFIYYGFCGDDVIDSH
;
A
#
# COMPACT_ATOMS: atom_id res chain seq x y z
N MET A 1 -18.80 -11.32 22.60
CA MET A 1 -17.37 -11.65 22.83
C MET A 1 -16.58 -11.57 21.53
N THR A 2 -16.95 -12.29 20.46
CA THR A 2 -16.27 -12.28 19.15
C THR A 2 -16.20 -10.90 18.48
N GLU A 3 -17.31 -10.17 18.43
CA GLU A 3 -17.39 -8.80 17.89
C GLU A 3 -16.40 -7.82 18.55
N PHE A 4 -16.20 -7.95 19.86
CA PHE A 4 -15.26 -7.12 20.62
C PHE A 4 -13.80 -7.37 20.20
N TYR A 5 -13.43 -8.64 20.00
CA TYR A 5 -12.10 -8.99 19.49
C TYR A 5 -11.90 -8.48 18.07
N GLN A 6 -12.94 -8.52 17.23
CA GLN A 6 -12.89 -7.97 15.87
C GLN A 6 -12.57 -6.47 15.88
N ILE A 7 -13.24 -5.70 16.75
CA ILE A 7 -13.02 -4.26 16.90
C ILE A 7 -11.60 -3.95 17.41
N ILE A 8 -11.13 -4.70 18.40
CA ILE A 8 -9.77 -4.53 18.95
C ILE A 8 -8.71 -4.83 17.89
N PHE A 9 -8.88 -5.92 17.11
CA PHE A 9 -7.96 -6.29 16.05
C PHE A 9 -7.90 -5.22 14.95
N LEU A 10 -9.06 -4.74 14.49
CA LEU A 10 -9.14 -3.65 13.52
C LEU A 10 -8.43 -2.38 14.01
N GLY A 11 -8.59 -2.02 15.28
CA GLY A 11 -7.91 -0.86 15.89
C GLY A 11 -6.38 -1.01 15.91
N LEU A 12 -5.89 -2.22 16.23
CA LEU A 12 -4.46 -2.52 16.27
C LEU A 12 -3.80 -2.40 14.89
N VAL A 13 -4.47 -2.89 13.86
CA VAL A 13 -3.98 -2.84 12.48
C VAL A 13 -4.11 -1.42 11.89
N ALA A 14 -5.16 -0.67 12.25
CA ALA A 14 -5.34 0.68 11.74
C ALA A 14 -4.34 1.69 12.34
N ASN A 15 -4.04 1.58 13.63
CA ASN A 15 -3.20 2.55 14.36
C ASN A 15 -2.14 1.85 15.24
N PRO A 16 -1.16 1.15 14.65
CA PRO A 16 -0.19 0.34 15.39
C PRO A 16 0.68 1.16 16.35
N ARG A 17 0.87 2.45 16.07
CA ARG A 17 1.67 3.37 16.90
C ARG A 17 1.08 3.58 18.30
N GLN A 18 -0.25 3.49 18.45
CA GLN A 18 -0.92 3.60 19.75
C GLN A 18 -0.62 2.39 20.65
N PHE A 19 -0.26 1.25 20.04
CA PHE A 19 0.09 0.01 20.72
C PHE A 19 1.60 -0.18 20.88
N LYS A 20 2.39 0.90 20.74
CA LYS A 20 3.86 0.90 20.88
C LYS A 20 4.58 -0.01 19.86
N VAL A 21 3.98 -0.26 18.70
CA VAL A 21 4.64 -0.98 17.60
C VAL A 21 5.77 -0.09 17.04
N PRO A 22 7.01 -0.60 16.91
CA PRO A 22 8.13 0.19 16.40
C PRO A 22 7.99 0.62 14.94
N ASP A 23 8.55 1.79 14.60
CA ASP A 23 8.40 2.39 13.28
C ASP A 23 9.02 1.56 12.13
N TRP A 24 10.04 0.75 12.46
CA TRP A 24 10.70 -0.13 11.49
C TRP A 24 9.81 -1.31 11.05
N PHE A 25 8.71 -1.60 11.75
CA PHE A 25 7.80 -2.69 11.40
C PHE A 25 6.71 -2.25 10.41
N LEU A 26 6.46 -0.94 10.23
CA LEU A 26 5.37 -0.48 9.38
C LEU A 26 5.67 -0.68 7.89
N ASN A 27 4.63 -1.07 7.14
CA ASN A 27 4.71 -1.39 5.71
C ASN A 27 5.05 -0.17 4.84
N ARG A 28 4.65 1.04 5.24
CA ARG A 28 4.98 2.27 4.52
C ARG A 28 6.00 3.07 5.32
N LYS A 29 7.23 3.04 4.85
CA LYS A 29 8.34 3.80 5.43
C LYS A 29 8.63 5.02 4.57
N LYS A 30 8.76 6.18 5.21
CA LYS A 30 9.18 7.44 4.57
C LYS A 30 8.39 7.72 3.30
N ASP A 31 7.08 7.98 3.45
CA ASP A 31 6.25 8.33 2.30
C ASP A 31 6.85 9.54 1.54
N TYR A 32 6.79 9.52 0.21
CA TYR A 32 7.34 10.59 -0.61
C TYR A 32 6.56 11.91 -0.51
N LYS A 33 5.28 11.87 -0.11
CA LYS A 33 4.46 13.08 0.08
C LYS A 33 4.71 13.69 1.46
N ASP A 34 4.50 12.90 2.50
CA ASP A 34 4.44 13.41 3.88
C ASP A 34 5.68 13.08 4.73
N GLY A 35 6.58 12.22 4.25
CA GLY A 35 7.76 11.75 4.99
C GLY A 35 7.46 10.85 6.18
N LYS A 36 6.19 10.59 6.48
CA LYS A 36 5.73 9.84 7.66
C LYS A 36 5.81 8.33 7.46
N PHE A 37 5.83 7.61 8.59
CA PHE A 37 5.67 6.18 8.68
C PHE A 37 4.20 5.85 8.94
N SER A 38 3.62 4.94 8.16
CA SER A 38 2.22 4.56 8.29
C SER A 38 1.98 3.09 7.99
N GLN A 39 0.89 2.56 8.55
CA GLN A 39 0.37 1.25 8.18
C GLN A 39 -0.78 1.48 7.21
N VAL A 40 -0.67 0.87 6.03
CA VAL A 40 -1.66 0.98 4.96
C VAL A 40 -2.25 -0.41 4.75
N VAL A 41 -3.58 -0.50 4.66
CA VAL A 41 -4.33 -1.76 4.66
C VAL A 41 -5.34 -1.78 3.52
N SER A 42 -5.56 -2.96 2.94
CA SER A 42 -6.57 -3.24 1.90
C SER A 42 -6.55 -2.22 0.76
N ASN A 43 -7.69 -1.65 0.38
CA ASN A 43 -7.83 -0.76 -0.79
C ASN A 43 -6.87 0.44 -0.77
N GLN A 44 -6.49 0.94 0.41
CA GLN A 44 -5.53 2.04 0.49
C GLN A 44 -4.14 1.60 0.00
N LEU A 45 -3.79 0.32 0.16
CA LEU A 45 -2.54 -0.26 -0.34
C LEU A 45 -2.55 -0.29 -1.86
N ASP A 46 -3.65 -0.73 -2.47
CA ASP A 46 -3.80 -0.83 -3.92
C ASP A 46 -3.73 0.55 -4.58
N MET A 47 -4.42 1.55 -4.02
CA MET A 47 -4.32 2.94 -4.50
C MET A 47 -2.89 3.47 -4.43
N LYS A 48 -2.18 3.22 -3.32
CA LYS A 48 -0.79 3.66 -3.14
C LYS A 48 0.17 2.93 -4.07
N LEU A 49 -0.12 1.68 -4.44
CA LEU A 49 0.67 0.92 -5.41
C LEU A 49 0.48 1.48 -6.83
N ARG A 50 -0.75 1.83 -7.20
CA ARG A 50 -1.07 2.48 -8.49
C ARG A 50 -0.36 3.83 -8.63
N ASP A 51 -0.46 4.72 -7.64
CA ASP A 51 0.26 6.00 -7.60
C ASP A 51 1.78 5.81 -7.79
N ASN A 52 2.35 4.83 -7.09
CA ASN A 52 3.77 4.52 -7.18
C ASN A 52 4.14 4.04 -8.60
N LEU A 53 3.31 3.18 -9.19
CA LEU A 53 3.52 2.64 -10.53
C LEU A 53 3.43 3.73 -11.61
N GLU A 54 2.46 4.63 -11.53
CA GLU A 54 2.34 5.77 -12.44
C GLU A 54 3.58 6.68 -12.38
N ARG A 55 4.11 6.93 -11.18
CA ARG A 55 5.35 7.69 -11.01
C ARG A 55 6.54 6.96 -11.62
N LEU A 56 6.61 5.64 -11.42
CA LEU A 56 7.67 4.81 -11.98
C LEU A 56 7.59 4.74 -13.52
N LYS A 57 6.37 4.71 -14.10
CA LYS A 57 6.12 4.85 -15.54
C LYS A 57 6.64 6.19 -16.06
N LYS A 58 6.41 7.29 -15.32
CA LYS A 58 6.89 8.63 -15.72
C LYS A 58 8.42 8.72 -15.79
N HIS A 59 9.12 8.04 -14.88
CA HIS A 59 10.59 8.07 -14.85
C HIS A 59 11.25 7.03 -15.77
N ARG A 60 10.46 6.15 -16.43
CA ARG A 60 10.92 5.11 -17.38
C ARG A 60 12.16 4.36 -16.88
N SER A 61 12.08 3.83 -15.66
CA SER A 61 13.13 2.94 -15.17
C SER A 61 12.95 1.52 -15.73
N ASP A 62 14.03 0.83 -16.07
CA ASP A 62 13.97 -0.53 -16.60
C ASP A 62 13.30 -1.50 -15.62
N ALA A 63 13.48 -1.26 -14.30
CA ALA A 63 12.80 -1.98 -13.24
C ALA A 63 11.27 -1.75 -13.23
N ALA A 64 10.81 -0.54 -13.59
CA ALA A 64 9.38 -0.26 -13.71
C ALA A 64 8.76 -0.97 -14.91
N LEU A 65 9.45 -0.98 -16.05
CA LEU A 65 9.02 -1.70 -17.24
C LEU A 65 8.92 -3.20 -16.97
N LEU A 66 9.91 -3.76 -16.25
CA LEU A 66 9.90 -5.14 -15.80
C LEU A 66 8.69 -5.44 -14.89
N PHE A 67 8.46 -4.61 -13.87
CA PHE A 67 7.35 -4.79 -12.94
C PHE A 67 5.97 -4.72 -13.63
N ILE A 68 5.80 -3.84 -14.62
CA ILE A 68 4.56 -3.73 -15.40
C ILE A 68 4.38 -4.97 -16.29
N TYR A 69 5.44 -5.37 -17.01
CA TYR A 69 5.40 -6.45 -17.97
C TYR A 69 5.10 -7.80 -17.31
N TYR A 70 5.71 -8.07 -16.15
CA TYR A 70 5.50 -9.31 -15.40
C TYR A 70 4.31 -9.28 -14.44
N GLY A 71 3.86 -8.10 -13.99
CA GLY A 71 2.90 -7.97 -12.89
C GLY A 71 1.50 -7.45 -13.27
N PHE A 72 1.33 -6.75 -14.39
CA PHE A 72 0.07 -6.05 -14.72
C PHE A 72 -0.48 -6.34 -16.12
N CYS A 73 0.11 -7.26 -16.89
CA CYS A 73 -0.39 -7.66 -18.22
C CYS A 73 -1.79 -8.33 -18.21
N GLY A 74 -2.48 -8.39 -17.06
CA GLY A 74 -3.82 -8.98 -16.91
C GLY A 74 -4.97 -7.99 -16.66
N ASP A 75 -4.70 -6.72 -16.33
CA ASP A 75 -5.75 -5.80 -15.85
C ASP A 75 -6.23 -4.76 -16.88
N ASP A 76 -5.57 -4.64 -18.04
CA ASP A 76 -5.99 -3.72 -19.12
C ASP A 76 -7.25 -4.19 -19.89
N VAL A 77 -7.97 -5.22 -19.41
CA VAL A 77 -9.18 -5.78 -20.05
C VAL A 77 -10.48 -5.27 -19.41
N ILE A 78 -10.44 -4.55 -18.29
CA ILE A 78 -11.67 -4.22 -17.52
C ILE A 78 -12.10 -2.74 -17.62
N ASP A 79 -11.25 -1.84 -18.14
CA ASP A 79 -11.61 -0.41 -18.27
C ASP A 79 -12.14 -0.02 -19.68
N SER A 80 -12.52 -0.99 -20.51
CA SER A 80 -13.19 -0.76 -21.79
C SER A 80 -14.58 -1.40 -21.85
N HIS A 81 -15.50 -0.96 -20.97
CA HIS A 81 -16.93 -1.07 -21.21
C HIS A 81 -17.74 -0.07 -20.39
#